data_AF-A0A503DEL6-F1
#
_entry.id   AF-A0A503DEL6-F1
#
_cell.length_a   1.000
_cell.length_b   1.000
_cell.length_c   1.000
_cell.angle_alpha   90.00
_cell.angle_beta   90.00
_cell.angle_gamma   90.00
#
_symmetry.space_group_name_H-M   'P 1'
#
loop_
_entity.id
_entity.type
_entity.pdbx_description
1 polymer ?
#
loop_
_entity_poly.entity_id
_entity_poly.type
_entity_poly.pdbx_seq_one_letter_code
_entity_poly.pdbx_strand_id
1 'polypeptide(L)'
;MQYADEIALRRVKMLVEQYVSARSRRYDFVSTELACKAIRQLVRSPIDDSELDHLLAKSAVKQGLSIRFDRIGPLQVASPELIQEKSV
;
A
#
# COMPACT_ATOMS: atom_id res chain seq x y z
N MET A 1 15.90 18.88 -1.79
CA MET A 1 15.30 17.60 -1.34
C MET A 1 14.46 16.94 -2.41
N GLN A 2 13.72 17.69 -3.24
CA GLN A 2 12.82 17.18 -4.29
C GLN A 2 13.42 16.10 -5.22
N TYR A 3 14.68 16.24 -5.66
CA TYR A 3 15.34 15.24 -6.50
C TYR A 3 15.56 13.88 -5.81
N ALA A 4 15.82 13.88 -4.50
CA ALA A 4 15.99 12.64 -3.73
C ALA A 4 14.65 11.90 -3.59
N ASP A 5 13.57 12.64 -3.38
CA ASP A 5 12.22 12.10 -3.28
C ASP A 5 11.74 11.54 -4.63
N GLU A 6 12.07 12.20 -5.74
CA GLU A 6 11.80 11.68 -7.09
C GLU A 6 12.53 10.35 -7.37
N ILE A 7 13.80 10.26 -6.98
CA ILE A 7 14.58 9.01 -7.09
C ILE A 7 13.95 7.93 -6.21
N ALA A 8 13.59 8.26 -4.98
CA ALA A 8 12.97 7.31 -4.05
C ALA A 8 11.62 6.81 -4.59
N LEU A 9 10.79 7.71 -5.12
CA LEU A 9 9.51 7.37 -5.76
C LEU A 9 9.71 6.45 -6.96
N ARG A 10 10.71 6.74 -7.82
CA ARG A 10 11.04 5.88 -8.97
C ARG A 10 11.46 4.48 -8.52
N ARG A 11 12.26 4.38 -7.46
CA ARG A 11 12.69 3.08 -6.89
C ARG A 11 11.50 2.29 -6.35
N VAL A 12 10.56 2.95 -5.68
CA VAL A 12 9.35 2.31 -5.15
C VAL A 12 8.49 1.73 -6.28
N LYS A 13 8.26 2.50 -7.34
CA LYS A 13 7.53 2.03 -8.53
C LYS A 13 8.18 0.78 -9.14
N MET A 14 9.50 0.79 -9.29
CA MET A 14 10.25 -0.36 -9.78
C MET A 14 10.12 -1.58 -8.85
N LEU A 15 10.25 -1.39 -7.53
CA LEU A 15 10.10 -2.47 -6.56
C LEU A 15 8.68 -3.05 -6.53
N VAL A 16 7.65 -2.21 -6.69
CA VAL A 16 6.26 -2.66 -6.83
C VAL A 16 6.11 -3.57 -8.05
N GLU A 17 6.61 -3.15 -9.22
CA GLU A 17 6.53 -3.94 -10.44
C GLU A 17 7.26 -5.29 -10.30
N GLN A 18 8.47 -5.26 -9.73
CA GLN A 18 9.27 -6.46 -9.47
C GLN A 18 8.58 -7.40 -8.47
N TYR A 19 8.02 -6.86 -7.38
CA TYR A 19 7.31 -7.65 -6.38
C TYR A 19 6.13 -8.38 -7.00
N VAL A 20 5.26 -7.65 -7.73
CA VAL A 20 4.08 -8.23 -8.39
C VAL A 20 4.50 -9.29 -9.42
N SER A 21 5.52 -9.01 -10.24
CA SER A 21 6.03 -9.96 -11.24
C SER A 21 6.66 -11.21 -10.63
N ALA A 22 7.33 -11.09 -9.48
CA ALA A 22 7.86 -12.25 -8.76
C ALA A 22 6.72 -13.04 -8.09
N ARG A 23 5.71 -12.36 -7.56
CA ARG A 23 4.56 -12.96 -6.86
C ARG A 23 3.68 -13.75 -7.82
N SER A 24 3.40 -13.22 -9.01
CA SER A 24 2.57 -13.87 -10.04
C SER A 24 3.09 -15.24 -10.48
N ARG A 25 4.38 -15.53 -10.28
CA ARG A 25 4.97 -16.83 -10.65
C ARG A 25 4.58 -17.98 -9.72
N ARG A 26 4.12 -17.68 -8.50
CA ARG A 26 3.89 -18.70 -7.46
C ARG A 26 2.57 -18.55 -6.71
N TYR A 27 1.90 -17.42 -6.87
CA TYR A 27 0.69 -17.10 -6.13
C TYR A 27 -0.29 -16.39 -7.04
N ASP A 28 -1.59 -16.60 -6.79
CA ASP A 28 -2.68 -16.02 -7.59
C ASP A 28 -3.10 -14.61 -7.13
N PHE A 29 -2.48 -14.12 -6.06
CA PHE A 29 -2.78 -12.81 -5.50
C PHE A 29 -1.58 -12.10 -4.84
N VAL A 30 -1.73 -10.79 -4.70
CA VAL A 30 -0.88 -9.88 -3.93
C VAL A 30 -1.55 -9.49 -2.64
N SER A 31 -0.92 -9.78 -1.50
CA SER A 31 -1.32 -9.24 -0.19
C SER A 31 -0.77 -7.83 -0.03
N THR A 32 -1.63 -6.86 0.29
CA THR A 32 -1.19 -5.47 0.57
C THR A 32 -0.27 -5.41 1.80
N GLU A 33 -0.53 -6.22 2.83
CA GLU A 33 0.30 -6.23 4.04
C GLU A 33 1.70 -6.79 3.76
N LEU A 34 1.78 -7.95 3.09
CA LEU A 34 3.07 -8.58 2.77
C LEU A 34 3.87 -7.74 1.78
N ALA A 35 3.22 -7.20 0.75
CA ALA A 35 3.87 -6.37 -0.24
C ALA A 35 4.45 -5.10 0.39
N CYS A 36 3.69 -4.44 1.25
CA CYS A 36 4.18 -3.25 1.93
C CYS A 36 5.35 -3.55 2.86
N LYS A 37 5.26 -4.58 3.70
CA LYS A 37 6.38 -4.98 4.57
C LYS A 37 7.64 -5.24 3.73
N ALA A 38 7.52 -5.98 2.64
CA ALA A 38 8.64 -6.29 1.77
C ALA A 38 9.25 -5.05 1.10
N ILE A 39 8.43 -4.13 0.58
CA ILE A 39 8.92 -2.93 -0.11
C ILE A 39 9.55 -1.95 0.87
N ARG A 40 8.92 -1.72 2.03
CA ARG A 40 9.41 -0.79 3.07
C ARG A 40 10.72 -1.26 3.72
N GLN A 41 11.00 -2.56 3.72
CA GLN A 41 12.30 -3.09 4.15
C GLN A 41 13.45 -2.66 3.23
N LEU A 42 13.17 -2.41 1.95
CA LEU A 42 14.20 -2.09 0.95
C LEU A 42 14.38 -0.59 0.72
N VAL A 43 13.31 0.18 0.90
CA VAL A 43 13.33 1.62 0.63
C VAL A 43 12.51 2.40 1.65
N ARG A 44 13.11 3.46 2.19
CA ARG A 44 12.38 4.49 2.91
C ARG A 44 11.67 5.36 1.88
N SER A 45 10.43 4.98 1.58
CA SER A 45 9.62 5.61 0.54
C SER A 45 9.00 6.93 1.04
N PRO A 46 8.93 7.97 0.17
CA PRO A 46 8.29 9.24 0.49
C PRO A 46 6.75 9.18 0.45
N ILE A 47 6.17 8.08 -0.05
CA ILE A 47 4.72 7.92 -0.14
C ILE A 47 4.16 7.21 1.10
N ASP A 48 2.90 7.47 1.42
CA ASP A 48 2.19 6.77 2.48
C ASP A 48 1.78 5.34 2.08
N ASP A 49 1.21 4.59 3.01
CA ASP A 49 0.85 3.20 2.78
C ASP A 49 -0.36 3.05 1.84
N SER A 50 -1.31 3.99 1.86
CA SER A 50 -2.46 3.99 0.94
C SER A 50 -2.05 4.21 -0.52
N GLU A 51 -1.10 5.11 -0.77
CA GLU A 51 -0.58 5.38 -2.10
C GLU A 51 0.24 4.19 -2.60
N LEU A 52 1.00 3.54 -1.71
CA LEU A 52 1.68 2.28 -2.03
C LEU A 52 0.69 1.17 -2.40
N ASP A 53 -0.41 1.03 -1.65
CA ASP A 53 -1.47 0.06 -1.95
C ASP A 53 -2.12 0.34 -3.31
N HIS A 54 -2.30 1.62 -3.68
CA HIS A 54 -2.79 2.00 -5.00
C HIS A 54 -1.80 1.63 -6.13
N LEU A 55 -0.49 1.87 -5.94
CA LEU A 55 0.53 1.45 -6.91
C LEU A 55 0.57 -0.07 -7.07
N LEU A 56 0.47 -0.81 -5.98
CA LEU A 56 0.37 -2.27 -5.98
C LEU A 56 -0.85 -2.72 -6.77
N ALA A 57 -2.02 -2.14 -6.50
CA ALA A 57 -3.25 -2.46 -7.20
C ALA A 57 -3.13 -2.23 -8.70
N LYS A 58 -2.61 -1.06 -9.11
CA LYS A 58 -2.40 -0.73 -10.52
C LYS A 58 -1.44 -1.71 -11.21
N SER A 59 -0.34 -2.07 -10.54
CA SER A 59 0.64 -3.02 -11.08
C SER A 59 0.07 -4.44 -11.21
N ALA A 60 -0.66 -4.91 -10.19
CA ALA A 60 -1.27 -6.23 -10.19
C ALA A 60 -2.39 -6.35 -11.24
N VAL A 61 -3.26 -5.34 -11.37
CA VAL A 61 -4.29 -5.28 -12.44
C VAL A 61 -3.63 -5.35 -13.83
N LYS A 62 -2.53 -4.62 -14.04
CA LYS A 62 -1.79 -4.67 -15.31
C LYS A 62 -1.23 -6.06 -15.63
N GLN A 63 -0.92 -6.85 -14.60
CA GLN A 63 -0.40 -8.23 -14.74
C GLN A 63 -1.47 -9.31 -14.63
N GLY A 64 -2.76 -8.94 -14.53
CA GLY A 64 -3.86 -9.90 -14.37
C GLY A 64 -3.84 -10.65 -13.03
N LEU A 65 -3.19 -10.08 -12.01
CA LEU A 65 -3.06 -10.70 -10.69
C LEU A 65 -4.06 -10.11 -9.69
N SER A 66 -4.71 -10.96 -8.90
CA SER A 66 -5.67 -10.49 -7.90
C SER A 66 -4.98 -9.73 -6.77
N ILE A 67 -5.68 -8.80 -6.13
CA ILE A 67 -5.19 -8.08 -4.93
C ILE A 67 -6.05 -8.44 -3.74
N ARG A 68 -5.41 -8.75 -2.63
CA ARG A 68 -6.04 -8.94 -1.32
C ARG A 68 -5.66 -7.79 -0.41
N PHE A 69 -6.65 -6.96 -0.11
CA PHE A 69 -6.54 -5.88 0.88
C PHE A 69 -6.67 -6.48 2.28
N ASP A 70 -5.55 -6.99 2.80
CA ASP A 70 -5.47 -7.67 4.10
C ASP A 70 -4.73 -6.88 5.17
N ARG A 71 -4.30 -5.66 4.85
CA ARG A 71 -3.68 -4.78 5.82
C ARG A 71 -4.75 -4.24 6.77
N ILE A 72 -4.81 -4.82 7.96
CA ILE A 72 -5.60 -4.28 9.08
C ILE A 72 -4.79 -3.11 9.68
N GLY A 73 -4.72 -1.99 8.96
CA GLY A 73 -4.37 -0.70 9.58
C GLY A 73 -5.51 -0.28 10.52
N PRO A 74 -5.35 0.75 11.36
CA PRO A 74 -6.51 1.30 12.03
C PRO A 74 -7.47 1.68 10.91
N LEU A 75 -8.55 0.92 10.77
CA LEU A 75 -9.76 1.45 10.20
C LEU A 75 -9.85 2.83 10.84
N GLN A 76 -9.94 3.90 10.06
CA GLN A 76 -10.64 5.06 10.58
C GLN A 76 -12.06 4.56 10.84
N VAL A 77 -12.25 3.83 11.94
CA VAL A 77 -13.48 3.81 12.69
C VAL A 77 -13.68 5.28 12.95
N ALA A 78 -14.51 5.90 12.13
CA ALA A 78 -14.94 7.27 12.31
C ALA A 78 -15.21 7.43 13.81
N SER A 79 -14.48 8.32 14.47
CA SER A 79 -14.61 8.55 15.91
C SER A 79 -16.09 8.73 16.24
N PRO A 80 -16.71 7.87 17.07
CA PRO A 80 -18.05 8.11 17.57
C PRO A 80 -17.93 9.05 18.78
N GLU A 81 -17.68 10.33 18.55
CA GLU A 81 -17.65 11.37 19.58
C GLU A 81 -18.24 12.66 18.99
N LEU A 82 -19.30 13.31 19.47
CA LEU A 82 -20.20 13.10 20.59
C LEU A 82 -21.59 13.62 20.17
N ILE A 83 -22.65 12.83 20.33
CA ILE A 83 -24.00 13.40 20.52
C ILE A 83 -24.08 13.76 22.01
N GLN A 84 -23.72 15.00 22.33
CA GLN A 84 -24.03 15.56 23.65
C GLN A 84 -25.48 16.03 23.64
N GLU A 85 -26.41 15.10 23.87
CA GLU A 85 -27.78 15.44 24.22
C GLU A 85 -27.87 15.76 25.72
N LYS A 86 -28.56 16.88 25.97
CA LYS A 86 -28.93 17.49 27.25
C LYS A 86 -29.43 16.52 28.33
N SER A 87 -29.12 16.86 29.57
CA SER A 87 -30.09 16.87 30.69
C SER A 87 -29.75 18.10 31.53
N VAL A 88 -30.52 19.20 31.41
CA VAL A 88 -31.71 19.56 32.22
C VAL A 88 -31.40 19.60 33.70
#